data_AF-A0A7S3LT30-F1
#
_entry.id   AF-A0A7S3LT30-F1
#
_cell.length_a   1.000
_cell.length_b   1.000
_cell.length_c   1.000
_cell.angle_alpha   90.00
_cell.angle_beta   90.00
_cell.angle_gamma   90.00
#
_symmetry.space_group_name_H-M   'P 1'
#
loop_
_entity.id
_entity.type
_entity.pdbx_description
1 polymer ?
#
loop_
_entity_poly.entity_id
_entity_poly.type
_entity_poly.pdbx_seq_one_letter_code
_entity_poly.pdbx_strand_id
1 'polypeptide(L)'
;GLFHELGLLVHLTQTTNLQELVTTNPQWLIDAIGKIIRDQNLHKYNMDSIADGGFEDAIEAMFATGLADIELLEYLWKYNQTDFLLDLMRQTTLLCDWTFGKENKCFFIPSLVREYDPYRDSS
;
A
#
# COMPACT_ATOMS: atom_id res chain seq x y z
N GLY A 1 -13.02 -16.89 -13.49
CA GLY A 1 -12.89 -16.48 -12.07
C GLY A 1 -13.98 -15.49 -11.76
N LEU A 2 -14.68 -15.66 -10.64
CA LEU A 2 -15.98 -15.01 -10.29
C LEU A 2 -16.07 -13.49 -10.54
N PHE A 3 -14.96 -12.74 -10.52
CA PHE A 3 -14.96 -11.30 -10.78
C PHE A 3 -14.95 -10.90 -12.27
N HIS A 4 -14.53 -11.80 -13.17
CA HIS A 4 -14.52 -11.54 -14.62
C HIS A 4 -15.92 -11.65 -15.26
N GLU A 5 -16.85 -12.37 -14.63
CA GLU A 5 -18.23 -12.55 -15.13
C GLU A 5 -19.22 -11.51 -14.58
N LEU A 6 -18.87 -10.77 -13.54
CA LEU A 6 -19.78 -9.83 -12.86
C LEU A 6 -19.59 -8.36 -13.20
N GLY A 7 -18.59 -8.01 -14.02
CA GLY A 7 -18.40 -6.63 -14.51
C GLY A 7 -18.42 -5.58 -13.38
N LEU A 8 -17.62 -5.79 -12.33
CA LEU A 8 -17.57 -4.86 -11.20
C LEU A 8 -16.97 -3.53 -11.67
N LEU A 9 -17.84 -2.54 -11.92
CA LEU A 9 -17.44 -1.17 -12.21
C LEU A 9 -17.20 -0.44 -10.88
N VAL A 10 -15.94 -0.22 -10.53
CA VAL A 10 -15.57 0.64 -9.40
C VAL A 10 -15.66 2.09 -9.91
N HIS A 11 -16.63 2.85 -9.41
CA HIS A 11 -16.76 4.28 -9.72
C HIS A 11 -16.63 5.08 -8.43
N LEU A 12 -15.53 5.84 -8.31
CA LEU A 12 -15.17 6.58 -7.11
C LEU A 12 -15.26 8.08 -7.41
N THR A 13 -16.31 8.74 -6.95
CA THR A 13 -16.61 10.11 -7.38
C THR A 13 -15.99 11.21 -6.51
N GLN A 14 -15.22 10.85 -5.49
CA GLN A 14 -14.88 11.77 -4.41
C GLN A 14 -13.72 12.73 -4.72
N THR A 15 -12.79 12.39 -5.63
CA THR A 15 -11.75 13.31 -6.13
C THR A 15 -11.61 13.17 -7.64
N THR A 16 -11.02 14.18 -8.30
CA THR A 16 -10.77 14.16 -9.75
C THR A 16 -9.95 12.93 -10.17
N ASN A 17 -8.93 12.55 -9.39
CA ASN A 17 -8.10 11.38 -9.69
C ASN A 17 -8.91 10.07 -9.64
N LEU A 18 -9.90 9.98 -8.74
CA LEU A 18 -10.70 8.78 -8.55
C LEU A 18 -11.85 8.63 -9.56
N GLN A 19 -12.28 9.74 -10.17
CA GLN A 19 -13.33 9.76 -11.19
C GLN A 19 -12.87 9.14 -12.52
N GLU A 20 -11.55 9.11 -12.77
CA GLU A 20 -10.99 8.71 -14.08
C GLU A 20 -10.82 7.19 -14.24
N LEU A 21 -10.89 6.41 -13.16
CA LEU A 21 -10.66 4.97 -13.27
C LEU A 21 -11.95 4.20 -13.58
N VAL A 22 -12.08 3.80 -14.84
CA VAL A 22 -13.01 2.74 -15.28
C VAL A 22 -12.18 1.51 -15.63
N THR A 23 -12.15 0.49 -14.76
CA THR A 23 -11.43 -0.76 -15.03
C THR A 23 -12.37 -1.96 -15.08
N THR A 24 -12.18 -2.83 -16.08
CA THR A 24 -12.93 -4.09 -16.24
C THR A 24 -12.24 -5.26 -15.55
N ASN A 25 -11.02 -5.06 -15.02
CA ASN A 25 -10.27 -6.05 -14.28
C ASN A 25 -9.79 -5.46 -12.95
N PRO A 26 -10.52 -5.66 -11.84
CA PRO A 26 -10.13 -5.10 -10.54
C PRO A 26 -8.90 -5.80 -9.92
N GLN A 27 -8.40 -6.90 -10.50
CA GLN A 27 -7.32 -7.70 -9.90
C GLN A 27 -6.04 -6.88 -9.70
N TRP A 28 -5.67 -6.04 -10.67
CA TRP A 28 -4.45 -5.23 -10.55
C TRP A 28 -4.53 -4.23 -9.39
N LEU A 29 -5.73 -3.74 -9.06
CA LEU A 29 -5.95 -2.80 -7.95
C LEU A 29 -5.74 -3.50 -6.62
N ILE A 30 -6.32 -4.71 -6.48
CA ILE A 30 -6.10 -5.56 -5.31
C ILE A 30 -4.62 -5.91 -5.18
N ASP A 31 -3.95 -6.23 -6.30
CA ASP A 31 -2.51 -6.54 -6.30
C ASP A 31 -1.65 -5.31 -5.97
N ALA A 32 -2.11 -4.09 -6.27
CA ALA A 32 -1.39 -2.84 -5.94
C ALA A 32 -1.54 -2.49 -4.46
N ILE A 33 -2.77 -2.49 -3.94
CA ILE A 33 -3.06 -2.24 -2.52
C ILE A 33 -2.43 -3.34 -1.65
N GLY A 34 -2.55 -4.59 -2.10
CA GLY A 34 -2.03 -5.77 -1.41
C GLY A 34 -0.50 -5.83 -1.30
N LYS A 35 0.26 -4.98 -2.01
CA LYS A 35 1.70 -4.82 -1.75
C LYS A 35 1.98 -4.05 -0.45
N ILE A 36 1.06 -3.18 -0.06
CA ILE A 36 1.26 -2.22 1.03
C ILE A 36 0.63 -2.71 2.34
N ILE A 37 -0.62 -3.21 2.29
CA ILE A 37 -1.39 -3.52 3.51
C ILE A 37 -1.29 -4.97 4.00
N ARG A 38 -0.40 -5.77 3.39
CA ARG A 38 -0.39 -7.22 3.63
C ARG A 38 0.23 -7.58 4.98
N ASP A 39 -0.40 -8.54 5.66
CA ASP A 39 0.20 -9.17 6.84
C ASP A 39 1.31 -10.14 6.44
N GLN A 40 2.54 -9.84 6.85
CA GLN A 40 3.72 -10.66 6.59
C GLN A 40 3.67 -12.04 7.26
N ASN A 41 2.91 -12.20 8.34
CA ASN A 41 2.78 -13.48 9.05
C ASN A 41 1.93 -14.49 8.27
N LEU A 42 0.94 -13.99 7.51
CA LEU A 42 0.07 -14.82 6.66
C LEU A 42 0.61 -14.98 5.24
N HIS A 43 1.34 -13.98 4.73
CA HIS A 43 1.82 -13.95 3.37
C HIS A 43 3.29 -13.54 3.33
N LYS A 44 4.19 -14.51 3.49
CA LYS A 44 5.61 -14.32 3.20
C LYS A 44 5.77 -13.92 1.75
N TYR A 45 6.07 -12.66 1.51
CA TYR A 45 6.46 -12.25 0.18
C TYR A 45 7.78 -12.94 -0.18
N ASN A 46 7.94 -13.32 -1.45
CA ASN A 46 9.29 -13.56 -1.93
C ASN A 46 9.94 -12.18 -2.07
N MET A 47 10.73 -11.75 -1.08
CA MET A 47 11.37 -10.43 -1.09
C MET A 47 12.14 -10.23 -2.40
N ASP A 48 12.75 -11.29 -2.95
CA ASP A 48 13.43 -11.32 -4.26
C ASP A 48 12.56 -10.83 -5.44
N SER A 49 11.22 -10.84 -5.32
CA SER A 49 10.30 -10.39 -6.37
C SER A 49 9.89 -8.91 -6.25
N ILE A 50 10.21 -8.26 -5.12
CA ILE A 50 10.00 -6.82 -4.88
C ILE A 50 11.33 -6.06 -4.76
N ALA A 51 12.40 -6.76 -4.40
CA ALA A 51 13.73 -6.28 -4.06
C ALA A 51 14.70 -6.28 -5.26
N ASP A 52 14.30 -5.70 -6.39
CA ASP A 52 15.16 -5.68 -7.59
C ASP A 52 15.75 -4.29 -7.84
N GLY A 53 15.83 -3.44 -6.80
CA GLY A 53 16.05 -2.00 -6.99
C GLY A 53 16.71 -1.22 -5.86
N GLY A 54 17.25 -1.88 -4.82
CA GLY A 54 17.94 -1.17 -3.73
C GLY A 54 16.99 -0.59 -2.67
N PHE A 55 15.73 -1.02 -2.66
CA PHE A 55 14.70 -0.59 -1.70
C PHE A 55 14.48 -1.61 -0.58
N GLU A 56 15.32 -2.63 -0.46
CA GLU A 56 15.16 -3.74 0.49
C GLU A 56 15.02 -3.23 1.93
N ASP A 57 15.98 -2.40 2.35
CA ASP A 57 15.99 -1.79 3.68
C ASP A 57 14.77 -0.89 3.90
N ALA A 58 14.32 -0.18 2.87
CA ALA A 58 13.15 0.69 2.94
C ALA A 58 11.84 -0.12 3.06
N ILE A 59 11.75 -1.25 2.36
CA ILE A 59 10.62 -2.19 2.46
C ILE A 59 10.58 -2.79 3.87
N GLU A 60 11.72 -3.29 4.37
CA GLU A 60 11.79 -3.84 5.74
C GLU A 60 11.43 -2.79 6.79
N ALA A 61 11.96 -1.57 6.67
CA ALA A 61 11.64 -0.46 7.55
C ALA A 61 10.14 -0.10 7.50
N MET A 62 9.52 -0.11 6.32
CA MET A 62 8.09 0.13 6.17
C MET A 62 7.27 -0.90 6.93
N PHE A 63 7.58 -2.19 6.80
CA PHE A 63 6.85 -3.24 7.52
C PHE A 63 7.12 -3.25 9.03
N ALA A 64 8.27 -2.75 9.47
CA ALA A 64 8.59 -2.63 10.89
C ALA A 64 7.92 -1.41 11.55
N THR A 65 7.81 -0.29 10.83
CA THR A 65 7.39 1.01 11.40
C THR A 65 5.98 1.43 10.99
N GLY A 66 5.45 0.85 9.92
CA GLY A 66 4.22 1.30 9.25
C GLY A 66 4.38 2.61 8.49
N LEU A 67 5.61 3.08 8.24
CA LEU A 67 5.88 4.32 7.53
C LEU A 67 6.49 4.06 6.15
N ALA A 68 5.95 4.69 5.11
CA ALA A 68 6.47 4.65 3.75
C ALA A 68 6.70 6.07 3.23
N ASP A 69 7.81 6.32 2.53
CA ASP A 69 7.96 7.54 1.73
C ASP A 69 7.32 7.37 0.35
N ILE A 70 7.12 8.51 -0.33
CA ILE A 70 6.51 8.51 -1.66
C ILE A 70 7.35 7.71 -2.68
N GLU A 71 8.67 7.78 -2.59
CA GLU A 71 9.60 7.11 -3.52
C GLU A 71 9.45 5.59 -3.42
N LEU A 72 9.33 5.04 -2.21
CA LEU A 72 9.06 3.63 -1.99
C LEU A 72 7.69 3.22 -2.55
N LEU A 73 6.63 4.00 -2.31
CA LEU A 73 5.28 3.67 -2.82
C LEU A 73 5.25 3.69 -4.35
N GLU A 74 5.87 4.68 -4.98
CA GLU A 74 6.05 4.76 -6.42
C GLU A 74 6.79 3.54 -6.94
N TYR A 75 7.90 3.16 -6.31
CA TYR A 75 8.65 1.96 -6.67
C TYR A 75 7.80 0.69 -6.57
N LEU A 76 7.09 0.47 -5.46
CA LEU A 76 6.23 -0.69 -5.23
C LEU A 76 5.08 -0.80 -6.25
N TRP A 77 4.58 0.35 -6.72
CA TRP A 77 3.57 0.43 -7.76
C TRP A 77 4.14 0.57 -9.17
N LYS A 78 5.47 0.48 -9.32
CA LYS A 78 6.18 0.62 -10.61
C LYS A 78 5.82 1.91 -11.34
N TYR A 79 5.69 3.00 -10.58
CA TYR A 79 5.34 4.35 -11.05
C TYR A 79 4.02 4.43 -11.81
N ASN A 80 3.10 3.49 -11.56
CA ASN A 80 1.83 3.41 -12.26
C ASN A 80 0.66 3.81 -11.34
N GLN A 81 -0.12 4.81 -11.77
CA GLN A 81 -1.35 5.25 -11.09
C GLN A 81 -1.14 5.65 -9.61
N THR A 82 0.04 6.16 -9.25
CA THR A 82 0.41 6.51 -7.86
C THR A 82 -0.59 7.47 -7.22
N ASP A 83 -0.92 8.58 -7.87
CA ASP A 83 -1.84 9.58 -7.30
C ASP A 83 -3.24 9.01 -7.07
N PHE A 84 -3.73 8.19 -8.01
CA PHE A 84 -4.99 7.47 -7.86
C PHE A 84 -4.95 6.52 -6.66
N LEU A 85 -3.88 5.73 -6.52
CA LEU A 85 -3.72 4.76 -5.44
C LEU A 85 -3.61 5.46 -4.08
N LEU A 86 -2.88 6.59 -4.00
CA LEU A 86 -2.81 7.41 -2.80
C LEU A 86 -4.17 7.94 -2.39
N ASP A 87 -4.92 8.53 -3.32
CA ASP A 87 -6.25 9.07 -3.03
C ASP A 87 -7.23 7.98 -2.60
N LEU A 88 -7.19 6.82 -3.25
CA LEU A 88 -8.01 5.67 -2.89
C LEU A 88 -7.67 5.18 -1.48
N MET A 89 -6.38 4.98 -1.20
CA MET A 89 -5.94 4.46 0.10
C MET A 89 -6.21 5.45 1.22
N ARG A 90 -6.12 6.76 0.97
CA ARG A 90 -6.54 7.81 1.91
C ARG A 90 -8.03 7.74 2.23
N GLN A 91 -8.87 7.68 1.19
CA GLN A 91 -10.33 7.63 1.40
C GLN A 91 -10.80 6.36 2.07
N THR A 92 -10.11 5.25 1.83
CA THR A 92 -10.38 3.96 2.46
C THR A 92 -9.65 3.79 3.79
N THR A 93 -8.94 4.83 4.29
CA THR A 93 -8.19 4.83 5.55
C THR A 93 -7.11 3.75 5.65
N LEU A 94 -6.68 3.22 4.51
CA LEU A 94 -5.57 2.28 4.41
C LEU A 94 -4.21 2.97 4.54
N LEU A 95 -4.18 4.29 4.36
CA LEU A 95 -2.99 5.14 4.49
C LEU A 95 -3.39 6.56 4.87
N CYS A 96 -2.53 7.25 5.63
CA CYS A 96 -2.68 8.65 6.01
C CYS A 96 -1.39 9.44 5.76
N ASP A 97 -1.50 10.75 5.55
CA ASP A 97 -0.33 11.61 5.44
C ASP A 97 0.43 11.68 6.77
N TRP A 98 1.75 11.49 6.73
CA TRP A 98 2.65 11.62 7.86
C TRP A 98 3.51 12.87 7.71
N THR A 99 3.20 13.90 8.50
CA THR A 99 3.80 15.24 8.37
C THR A 99 4.89 15.54 9.41
N PHE A 100 5.31 14.55 10.21
CA PHE A 100 6.26 14.77 11.30
C PHE A 100 7.71 14.54 10.86
N GLY A 101 8.48 15.63 10.76
CA GLY A 101 9.94 15.60 10.76
C GLY A 101 10.62 15.01 9.53
N LYS A 102 9.90 14.77 8.43
CA LYS A 102 10.49 14.36 7.14
C LYS A 102 10.41 15.50 6.13
N GLU A 103 11.50 15.69 5.38
CA GLU A 103 11.56 16.64 4.26
C GLU A 103 10.75 16.15 3.05
N ASN A 104 10.70 14.83 2.84
CA ASN A 104 9.93 14.18 1.78
C ASN A 104 8.53 13.77 2.25
N LYS A 105 7.58 13.69 1.30
CA LYS A 105 6.22 13.17 1.55
C LYS A 105 6.32 11.75 2.12
N CYS A 106 5.71 11.56 3.28
CA CYS A 106 5.67 10.30 3.99
C CYS A 106 4.24 9.96 4.38
N PHE A 107 4.00 8.67 4.57
CA PHE A 107 2.69 8.11 4.77
C PHE A 107 2.71 7.05 5.87
N PHE A 108 1.66 7.03 6.68
CA PHE A 108 1.45 6.05 7.72
C PHE A 108 0.41 5.03 7.26
N ILE A 109 0.73 3.74 7.44
CA ILE A 109 -0.09 2.59 7.04
C ILE A 109 -0.54 1.87 8.32
N PRO A 110 -1.76 2.14 8.83
CA PRO A 110 -2.18 1.68 10.15
C PRO A 110 -2.15 0.16 10.32
N SER A 111 -2.43 -0.60 9.25
CA SER A 111 -2.50 -2.06 9.29
C SER A 111 -1.15 -2.75 9.50
N LEU A 112 -0.04 -2.02 9.35
CA LEU A 112 1.32 -2.57 9.54
C LEU A 112 1.83 -2.40 10.96
N VAL A 113 1.18 -1.55 11.78
CA VAL A 113 1.60 -1.36 13.16
C VAL A 113 1.29 -2.60 13.97
N ARG A 114 2.33 -3.18 14.55
CA ARG A 114 2.17 -4.28 15.51
C ARG A 114 1.61 -3.71 16.80
N GLU A 115 0.56 -4.35 17.30
CA GLU A 115 0.08 -4.09 18.64
C GLU A 115 1.21 -4.42 19.63
N TYR A 116 1.54 -3.48 20.51
CA TYR A 116 2.53 -3.72 21.55
C TYR A 116 2.00 -4.78 22.50
N ASP A 117 2.58 -5.98 22.46
CA ASP A 117 2.29 -7.06 23.39
C ASP A 117 3.45 -7.17 24.39
N PRO A 118 3.30 -6.64 25.61
CA PRO A 118 4.37 -6.62 26.60
C PRO A 118 4.85 -8.02 27.01
N TYR A 119 4.08 -9.08 26.72
CA TYR A 119 4.42 -10.46 27.06
C TYR A 119 5.20 -11.18 25.95
N ARG A 120 5.19 -10.67 24.71
CA ARG A 120 5.93 -11.25 23.58
C ARG A 120 7.32 -10.65 23.41
N ASP A 121 7.47 -9.36 23.72
CA ASP A 121 8.70 -8.60 23.44
C ASP A 121 9.69 -8.55 24.62
N SER A 122 9.44 -9.33 25.67
CA SER A 122 10.28 -9.43 26.88
C SER A 122 10.99 -10.79 27.03
N SER A 123 10.99 -11.63 25.98
CA SER A 123 11.64 -12.96 25.94
C SER A 123 12.92 -12.97 25.09
#